data_AF-A0ABD1BXX1-F1
#
_entry.id   AF-A0ABD1BXX1-F1
#
_cell.length_a   1.000
_cell.length_b   1.000
_cell.length_c   1.000
_cell.angle_alpha   90.00
_cell.angle_beta   90.00
_cell.angle_gamma   90.00
#
_symmetry.space_group_name_H-M   'P 1'
#
loop_
_entity.id
_entity.type
_entity.pdbx_description
1 polymer ?
#
loop_
_entity_poly.entity_id
_entity_poly.type
_entity_poly.pdbx_seq_one_letter_code
_entity_poly.pdbx_strand_id
1 'polypeptide(L)'
;MDRISGLPDDVIRRIVRFLPANDAARVLLLGARFKNLEFDDKVDFFQGTFTDFVTESLALLGNNTRIRKFSLKSERALESDRISSWLRDVLKRGVIDLELDIDGYGYELPLEIFTSNTVVKMKLGKEIEIKALPKNALLPSLESLILESVRFYARDDNGDCAFQALLLACPVLKELIINEMNWEDWNWSRIVSSKSLQRLTMSRLWFDDFIEDEAHTLSFDTPSLTYFEYCDVVPDAYPIVKFDSLVEAKLDLLVMENRNSNPRNLIEGIRNVKILDLTSPFAFEALYSFREAIPVFKNLHRLSFTNHDNMEVCWRFLPFLLDKTPNLKTLVIKGELHYVGGPAYVCDCLLGYSFLLLCRVEVMEISLGDHRIIEELEQVKHFLGKLPCLELLIVNTPQWTSDNEKLEIIKDLRSFHRALRKCRIEFRWTV
;
A
#
# COMPACT_ATOMS: atom_id res chain seq x y z
N MET A 1 -38.77 -19.51 -17.33
CA MET A 1 -38.29 -18.92 -16.06
C MET A 1 -36.84 -19.28 -15.93
N ASP A 2 -35.95 -18.29 -15.89
CA ASP A 2 -34.54 -18.51 -15.60
C ASP A 2 -34.41 -18.91 -14.13
N ARG A 3 -34.13 -20.20 -13.89
CA ARG A 3 -33.94 -20.77 -12.55
C ARG A 3 -32.46 -20.78 -12.14
N ILE A 4 -31.56 -20.49 -13.07
CA ILE A 4 -30.11 -20.54 -12.88
C ILE A 4 -29.62 -19.21 -12.35
N SER A 5 -30.18 -18.09 -12.82
CA SER A 5 -29.87 -16.73 -12.34
C SER A 5 -30.22 -16.47 -10.86
N GLY A 6 -30.99 -17.36 -10.23
CA GLY A 6 -31.34 -17.30 -8.80
C GLY A 6 -30.42 -18.11 -7.89
N LEU A 7 -29.43 -18.82 -8.44
CA LEU A 7 -28.48 -19.62 -7.67
C LEU A 7 -27.34 -18.74 -7.13
N PRO A 8 -26.80 -19.08 -5.94
CA PRO A 8 -25.55 -18.47 -5.45
C PRO A 8 -24.37 -18.68 -6.42
N ASP A 9 -23.45 -17.71 -6.48
CA ASP A 9 -22.31 -17.71 -7.41
C ASP A 9 -21.42 -18.96 -7.26
N ASP A 10 -21.24 -19.46 -6.05
CA ASP A 10 -20.48 -20.68 -5.75
C ASP A 10 -21.15 -21.94 -6.34
N VAL A 11 -22.48 -21.99 -6.33
CA VAL A 11 -23.26 -23.07 -6.93
C VAL A 11 -23.21 -23.00 -8.46
N ILE A 12 -23.31 -21.80 -9.04
CA ILE A 12 -23.17 -21.58 -10.49
C ILE A 12 -21.79 -22.03 -10.95
N ARG A 13 -20.73 -21.60 -10.26
CA ARG A 13 -19.35 -22.03 -10.56
C ARG A 13 -19.21 -23.55 -10.44
N ARG A 14 -19.83 -24.19 -9.45
CA ARG A 14 -19.79 -25.65 -9.30
C ARG A 14 -20.46 -26.37 -10.47
N ILE A 15 -21.57 -25.86 -10.99
CA ILE A 15 -22.27 -26.40 -12.17
C ILE A 15 -21.40 -26.24 -13.42
N VAL A 16 -20.84 -25.04 -13.63
CA VAL A 16 -19.96 -24.69 -14.76
C VAL A 16 -18.79 -25.68 -14.88
N ARG A 17 -18.27 -26.20 -13.76
CA ARG A 17 -17.14 -27.15 -13.76
C ARG A 17 -17.36 -28.47 -14.50
N PHE A 18 -18.62 -28.87 -14.70
CA PHE A 18 -18.95 -30.13 -15.37
C PHE A 18 -19.37 -29.93 -16.83
N LEU A 19 -19.30 -28.70 -17.34
CA LEU A 19 -19.75 -28.35 -18.69
C LEU A 19 -18.57 -28.18 -19.65
N PRO A 20 -18.76 -28.46 -20.95
CA PRO A 20 -17.86 -27.99 -22.00
C PRO A 20 -17.78 -26.46 -22.02
N ALA A 21 -16.67 -25.90 -22.51
CA ALA A 21 -16.41 -24.44 -22.53
C ALA A 21 -17.59 -23.59 -23.05
N ASN A 22 -18.26 -24.02 -24.13
CA ASN A 22 -19.41 -23.29 -24.70
C ASN A 22 -20.63 -23.29 -23.75
N ASP A 23 -20.96 -24.45 -23.17
CA ASP A 23 -22.10 -24.58 -22.26
C ASP A 23 -21.82 -23.90 -20.92
N ALA A 24 -20.57 -23.99 -20.43
CA ALA A 24 -20.05 -23.24 -19.30
C ALA A 24 -20.23 -21.73 -19.51
N ALA A 25 -19.82 -21.21 -20.67
CA ALA A 25 -19.95 -19.80 -21.01
C ALA A 25 -21.42 -19.36 -21.05
N ARG A 26 -22.30 -20.18 -21.64
CA ARG A 26 -23.75 -19.91 -21.63
C ARG A 26 -24.34 -19.86 -20.23
N VAL A 27 -24.00 -20.83 -19.37
CA VAL A 27 -24.51 -20.88 -17.99
C VAL A 27 -23.98 -19.71 -17.17
N LEU A 28 -22.71 -19.36 -17.31
CA LEU A 28 -22.12 -18.23 -16.60
C LEU A 28 -22.73 -16.91 -17.08
N LEU A 29 -22.95 -16.74 -18.37
CA LEU A 29 -23.61 -15.53 -18.90
C LEU A 29 -25.09 -15.44 -18.52
N LEU A 30 -25.82 -16.56 -18.41
CA LEU A 30 -27.21 -16.57 -17.93
C LEU A 30 -27.31 -16.28 -16.42
N GLY A 31 -26.35 -16.77 -15.64
CA GLY A 31 -26.28 -16.54 -14.20
C GLY A 31 -25.72 -15.17 -13.81
N ALA A 32 -24.74 -14.68 -14.56
CA ALA A 32 -24.07 -13.41 -14.31
C ALA A 32 -24.87 -12.24 -14.85
N ARG A 33 -24.82 -11.13 -14.11
CA ARG A 33 -25.21 -9.82 -14.67
C ARG A 33 -24.17 -9.52 -15.76
N PHE A 34 -24.49 -9.77 -17.04
CA PHE A 34 -23.70 -9.63 -18.29
C PHE A 34 -22.73 -8.42 -18.43
N LYS A 35 -22.75 -7.51 -17.47
CA LYS A 35 -21.89 -6.34 -17.37
C LYS A 35 -20.55 -6.66 -16.70
N ASN A 36 -20.42 -7.73 -15.91
CA ASN A 36 -19.17 -8.05 -15.22
C ASN A 36 -18.68 -9.42 -15.67
N LEU A 37 -17.52 -9.44 -16.32
CA LEU A 37 -16.84 -10.65 -16.80
C LEU A 37 -15.57 -10.82 -15.99
N GLU A 38 -15.46 -11.93 -15.27
CA GLU A 38 -14.30 -12.24 -14.45
C GLU A 38 -13.87 -13.66 -14.79
N PHE A 39 -12.62 -13.79 -15.24
CA PHE A 39 -12.01 -15.04 -15.66
C PHE A 39 -10.73 -15.26 -14.84
N ASP A 40 -10.61 -16.44 -14.24
CA ASP A 40 -9.49 -16.82 -13.38
C ASP A 40 -9.14 -18.30 -13.59
N ASP A 41 -7.96 -18.58 -14.16
CA ASP A 41 -7.54 -19.95 -14.50
C ASP A 41 -7.36 -20.88 -13.29
N LYS A 42 -7.23 -20.34 -12.07
CA LYS A 42 -7.17 -21.12 -10.83
C LYS A 42 -8.53 -21.56 -10.33
N VAL A 43 -9.59 -20.83 -10.70
CA VAL A 43 -10.93 -21.04 -10.17
C VAL A 43 -11.84 -21.68 -11.22
N ASP A 44 -11.64 -21.31 -12.49
CA ASP A 44 -12.43 -21.74 -13.63
C ASP A 44 -11.91 -23.06 -14.20
N PHE A 45 -12.27 -24.16 -13.54
CA PHE A 45 -12.07 -25.50 -14.09
C PHE A 45 -13.28 -25.88 -14.94
N PHE A 46 -13.08 -26.42 -16.14
CA PHE A 46 -14.14 -26.98 -16.98
C PHE A 46 -13.53 -27.97 -17.98
N GLN A 47 -14.39 -28.65 -18.76
CA GLN A 47 -13.92 -29.53 -19.83
C GLN A 47 -13.55 -28.69 -21.06
N GLY A 48 -12.25 -28.43 -21.27
CA GLY A 48 -11.73 -27.62 -22.37
C GLY A 48 -10.50 -26.82 -21.96
N THR A 49 -10.09 -25.85 -22.79
CA THR A 49 -9.00 -24.92 -22.46
C THR A 49 -9.54 -23.60 -21.94
N PHE A 50 -8.88 -22.99 -20.94
CA PHE A 50 -9.22 -21.68 -20.37
C PHE A 50 -9.45 -20.61 -21.45
N THR A 51 -8.59 -20.61 -22.47
CA THR A 51 -8.64 -19.67 -23.60
C THR A 51 -9.89 -19.85 -24.46
N ASP A 52 -10.36 -21.08 -24.69
CA ASP A 52 -11.60 -21.33 -25.43
C ASP A 52 -12.82 -20.83 -24.65
N PHE A 53 -12.85 -21.00 -23.33
CA PHE A 53 -13.93 -20.48 -22.50
C PHE A 53 -14.03 -18.97 -22.51
N VAL A 54 -12.91 -18.25 -22.41
CA VAL A 54 -12.91 -16.78 -22.52
C VAL A 54 -13.40 -16.35 -23.91
N THR A 55 -12.91 -17.02 -24.96
CA THR A 55 -13.29 -16.74 -26.36
C THR A 55 -14.78 -16.95 -26.60
N GLU A 56 -15.31 -18.10 -26.20
CA GLU A 56 -16.74 -18.42 -26.33
C GLU A 56 -17.59 -17.48 -25.49
N SER A 57 -17.16 -17.13 -24.28
CA SER A 57 -17.86 -16.17 -23.43
C SER A 57 -17.99 -14.80 -24.10
N LEU A 58 -16.93 -14.29 -24.72
CA LEU A 58 -16.98 -13.02 -25.46
C LEU A 58 -17.81 -13.14 -26.75
N ALA A 59 -17.72 -14.27 -27.47
CA ALA A 59 -18.49 -14.51 -28.69
C ALA A 59 -20.00 -14.58 -28.45
N LEU A 60 -20.42 -15.07 -27.29
CA LEU A 60 -21.83 -15.12 -26.89
C LEU A 60 -22.41 -13.74 -26.52
N LEU A 61 -21.56 -12.73 -26.29
CA LEU A 61 -22.02 -11.37 -26.06
C LEU A 61 -22.45 -10.72 -27.38
N GLY A 62 -23.74 -10.42 -27.51
CA GLY A 62 -24.24 -9.65 -28.64
C GLY A 62 -23.46 -8.34 -28.83
N ASN A 63 -23.28 -7.90 -30.08
CA ASN A 63 -22.38 -6.78 -30.44
C ASN A 63 -22.64 -5.46 -29.70
N ASN A 64 -23.84 -5.26 -29.15
CA ASN A 64 -24.25 -4.05 -28.43
C ASN A 64 -24.15 -4.18 -26.90
N THR A 65 -23.72 -5.33 -26.37
CA THR A 65 -23.59 -5.55 -24.94
C THR A 65 -22.41 -4.73 -24.40
N ARG A 66 -22.71 -3.81 -23.48
CA ARG A 66 -21.70 -3.04 -22.76
C ARG A 66 -21.11 -3.86 -21.63
N ILE A 67 -19.79 -3.87 -21.55
CA ILE A 67 -19.05 -4.47 -20.45
C ILE A 67 -18.79 -3.35 -19.44
N ARG A 68 -19.12 -3.57 -18.17
CA ARG A 68 -18.78 -2.69 -17.06
C ARG A 68 -17.41 -3.07 -16.52
N LYS A 69 -17.21 -4.35 -16.18
CA LYS A 69 -15.95 -4.88 -15.66
C LYS A 69 -15.48 -6.04 -16.49
N PHE A 70 -14.19 -6.06 -16.82
CA PHE A 70 -13.49 -7.21 -17.37
C PHE A 70 -12.26 -7.50 -16.52
N SER A 71 -12.17 -8.70 -15.96
CA SER A 71 -11.01 -9.19 -15.22
C SER A 71 -10.50 -10.47 -15.87
N LEU A 72 -9.21 -10.50 -16.21
CA LEU A 72 -8.53 -11.69 -16.71
C LEU A 72 -7.32 -11.99 -15.82
N LYS A 73 -7.36 -13.12 -15.14
CA LYS A 73 -6.28 -13.60 -14.27
C LYS A 73 -5.78 -14.95 -14.75
N SER A 74 -4.48 -15.07 -14.91
CA SER A 74 -3.84 -16.34 -15.23
C SER A 74 -2.42 -16.39 -14.68
N GLU A 75 -1.99 -17.57 -14.23
CA GLU A 75 -0.59 -17.85 -13.91
C GLU A 75 0.12 -18.60 -15.04
N ARG A 76 -0.62 -19.00 -16.07
CA ARG A 76 -0.09 -19.69 -17.23
C ARG A 76 0.15 -18.69 -18.34
N ALA A 77 1.19 -18.93 -19.12
CA ALA A 77 1.39 -18.21 -20.37
C ALA A 77 0.18 -18.44 -21.30
N LEU A 78 -0.44 -17.36 -21.75
CA LEU A 78 -1.55 -17.36 -22.70
C LEU A 78 -1.08 -16.88 -24.07
N GLU A 79 -1.78 -17.28 -25.13
CA GLU A 79 -1.48 -16.82 -26.49
C GLU A 79 -1.74 -15.30 -26.62
N SER A 80 -0.66 -14.55 -26.88
CA SER A 80 -0.68 -13.08 -27.04
C SER A 80 -1.77 -12.58 -28.00
N ASP A 81 -1.94 -13.24 -29.14
CA ASP A 81 -2.93 -12.87 -30.16
C ASP A 81 -4.37 -12.97 -29.64
N ARG A 82 -4.65 -13.99 -28.82
CA ARG A 82 -5.97 -14.17 -28.20
C ARG A 82 -6.25 -13.08 -27.19
N ILE A 83 -5.30 -12.81 -26.28
CA ILE A 83 -5.44 -11.75 -25.28
C ILE A 83 -5.69 -10.41 -25.98
N SER A 84 -4.88 -10.09 -26.99
CA SER A 84 -5.02 -8.87 -27.78
C SER A 84 -6.38 -8.77 -28.47
N SER A 85 -6.88 -9.87 -29.04
CA SER A 85 -8.22 -9.93 -29.63
C SER A 85 -9.32 -9.68 -28.60
N TRP A 86 -9.25 -10.31 -27.43
CA TRP A 86 -10.22 -10.14 -26.36
C TRP A 86 -10.22 -8.70 -25.84
N LEU A 87 -9.05 -8.12 -25.59
CA LEU A 87 -8.92 -6.74 -25.13
C LEU A 87 -9.49 -5.76 -26.14
N ARG A 88 -9.22 -5.92 -27.44
CA ARG A 88 -9.80 -5.07 -28.49
C ARG A 88 -11.33 -5.13 -28.50
N ASP A 89 -11.91 -6.32 -28.35
CA ASP A 89 -13.37 -6.48 -28.28
C ASP A 89 -13.95 -5.83 -27.02
N VAL A 90 -13.32 -6.05 -25.87
CA VAL A 90 -13.73 -5.49 -24.57
C VAL A 90 -13.66 -3.96 -24.57
N LEU A 91 -12.59 -3.39 -25.10
CA LEU A 91 -12.41 -1.94 -25.23
C LEU A 91 -13.46 -1.34 -26.18
N LYS A 92 -13.72 -1.99 -27.31
CA LYS A 92 -14.77 -1.57 -28.27
C LYS A 92 -16.17 -1.55 -27.65
N ARG A 93 -16.41 -2.39 -26.65
CA ARG A 93 -17.68 -2.46 -25.89
C ARG A 93 -17.78 -1.45 -24.74
N GLY A 94 -16.77 -0.60 -24.57
CA GLY A 94 -16.77 0.51 -23.62
C GLY A 94 -16.61 0.09 -22.17
N VAL A 95 -15.64 -0.81 -21.90
CA VAL A 95 -15.31 -1.25 -20.54
C VAL A 95 -14.96 -0.08 -19.62
N ILE A 96 -15.40 -0.17 -18.35
CA ILE A 96 -15.19 0.87 -17.34
C ILE A 96 -14.09 0.45 -16.35
N ASP A 97 -14.06 -0.81 -15.96
CA ASP A 97 -13.11 -1.40 -15.02
C ASP A 97 -12.38 -2.55 -15.71
N LEU A 98 -11.08 -2.41 -15.93
CA LEU A 98 -10.23 -3.35 -16.66
C LEU A 98 -9.14 -3.87 -15.73
N GLU A 99 -9.12 -5.17 -15.46
CA GLU A 99 -8.13 -5.82 -14.60
C GLU A 99 -7.42 -6.93 -15.38
N LEU A 100 -6.11 -6.81 -15.54
CA LEU A 100 -5.24 -7.81 -16.16
C LEU A 100 -4.16 -8.22 -15.17
N ASP A 101 -4.10 -9.52 -14.92
CA ASP A 101 -3.20 -10.16 -13.96
C ASP A 101 -2.72 -11.48 -14.59
N ILE A 102 -1.89 -11.35 -15.62
CA ILE A 102 -1.45 -12.41 -16.53
C ILE A 102 0.07 -12.37 -16.64
N ASP A 103 0.73 -13.51 -16.84
CA ASP A 103 2.17 -13.51 -17.15
C ASP A 103 2.45 -12.74 -18.45
N GLY A 104 2.95 -11.51 -18.29
CA GLY A 104 3.17 -10.54 -19.36
C GLY A 104 4.54 -10.65 -20.03
N TYR A 105 5.38 -11.63 -19.65
CA TYR A 105 6.72 -11.73 -20.20
C TYR A 105 6.70 -11.94 -21.73
N GLY A 106 7.24 -10.97 -22.48
CA GLY A 106 7.22 -10.97 -23.94
C GLY A 106 5.85 -10.68 -24.56
N TYR A 107 4.84 -10.32 -23.78
CA TYR A 107 3.52 -9.89 -24.24
C TYR A 107 3.49 -8.38 -24.49
N GLU A 108 3.04 -7.97 -25.68
CA GLU A 108 2.86 -6.55 -26.01
C GLU A 108 1.38 -6.17 -25.90
N LEU A 109 1.07 -5.24 -24.99
CA LEU A 109 -0.29 -4.74 -24.82
C LEU A 109 -0.80 -4.06 -26.10
N PRO A 110 -2.07 -4.29 -26.48
CA PRO A 110 -2.69 -3.57 -27.59
C PRO A 110 -2.76 -2.07 -27.27
N LEU A 111 -2.23 -1.24 -28.18
CA LEU A 111 -2.13 0.22 -28.00
C LEU A 111 -3.48 0.90 -27.73
N GLU A 112 -4.59 0.29 -28.17
CA GLU A 112 -5.96 0.75 -27.93
C GLU A 112 -6.26 0.95 -26.43
N ILE A 113 -5.61 0.16 -25.56
CA ILE A 113 -5.79 0.26 -24.11
C ILE A 113 -5.46 1.67 -23.60
N PHE A 114 -4.50 2.35 -24.22
CA PHE A 114 -4.04 3.69 -23.87
C PHE A 114 -4.84 4.82 -24.53
N THR A 115 -5.87 4.50 -25.30
CA THR A 115 -6.72 5.47 -26.02
C THR A 115 -8.20 5.38 -25.62
N SER A 116 -8.50 4.57 -24.60
CA SER A 116 -9.86 4.35 -24.15
C SER A 116 -10.43 5.58 -23.45
N ASN A 117 -11.63 5.99 -23.86
CA ASN A 117 -12.37 7.07 -23.21
C ASN A 117 -13.37 6.59 -22.15
N THR A 118 -13.55 5.28 -21.98
CA THR A 118 -14.51 4.70 -21.04
C THR A 118 -13.89 4.13 -19.79
N VAL A 119 -12.61 3.73 -19.83
CA VAL A 119 -11.93 3.10 -18.70
C VAL A 119 -11.72 4.12 -17.59
N VAL A 120 -12.29 3.84 -16.43
CA VAL A 120 -12.21 4.64 -15.20
C VAL A 120 -11.23 4.02 -14.20
N LYS A 121 -11.17 2.68 -14.14
CA LYS A 121 -10.22 1.93 -13.32
C LYS A 121 -9.46 0.95 -14.20
N MET A 122 -8.14 0.95 -14.06
CA MET A 122 -7.26 0.02 -14.77
C MET A 122 -6.29 -0.62 -13.78
N LYS A 123 -6.24 -1.96 -13.78
CA LYS A 123 -5.20 -2.74 -13.12
C LYS A 123 -4.43 -3.51 -14.20
N LEU A 124 -3.12 -3.33 -14.23
CA LEU A 124 -2.19 -4.10 -15.04
C LEU A 124 -1.20 -4.76 -14.10
N GLY A 125 -0.96 -6.05 -14.28
CA GLY A 125 -0.07 -6.77 -13.40
C GLY A 125 0.61 -7.98 -14.02
N LYS A 126 1.61 -8.50 -13.28
CA LYS A 126 2.48 -9.65 -13.58
C LYS A 126 3.37 -9.47 -14.81
N GLU A 127 4.52 -8.83 -14.63
CA GLU A 127 5.61 -8.75 -15.61
C GLU A 127 5.22 -8.15 -16.97
N ILE A 128 4.10 -7.43 -17.04
CA ILE A 128 3.68 -6.72 -18.24
C ILE A 128 4.72 -5.64 -18.57
N GLU A 129 5.15 -5.61 -19.83
CA GLU A 129 6.13 -4.64 -20.33
C GLU A 129 5.45 -3.53 -21.12
N ILE A 130 5.66 -2.27 -20.71
CA ILE A 130 5.21 -1.09 -21.44
C ILE A 130 6.43 -0.34 -21.97
N LYS A 131 6.74 -0.61 -23.25
CA LYS A 131 7.89 -0.01 -23.95
C LYS A 131 7.62 1.41 -24.44
N ALA A 132 6.42 1.65 -24.99
CA ALA A 132 6.01 2.93 -25.53
C ALA A 132 4.49 3.07 -25.53
N LEU A 133 4.01 4.32 -25.55
CA LEU A 133 2.60 4.65 -25.76
C LEU A 133 2.38 5.17 -27.18
N PRO A 134 1.18 4.99 -27.76
CA PRO A 134 0.85 5.61 -29.04
C PRO A 134 0.82 7.15 -28.90
N LYS A 135 1.15 7.87 -29.97
CA LYS A 135 1.21 9.36 -29.96
C LYS A 135 -0.11 10.04 -29.58
N ASN A 136 -1.23 9.36 -29.80
CA ASN A 136 -2.57 9.83 -29.44
C ASN A 136 -3.09 9.24 -28.12
N ALA A 137 -2.20 8.68 -27.28
CA ALA A 137 -2.57 8.17 -25.97
C ALA A 137 -3.30 9.23 -25.15
N LEU A 138 -4.49 8.89 -24.71
CA LEU A 138 -5.33 9.74 -23.88
C LEU A 138 -6.38 8.87 -23.19
N LEU A 139 -6.40 8.96 -21.86
CA LEU A 139 -7.28 8.23 -20.96
C LEU A 139 -8.09 9.25 -20.16
N PRO A 140 -9.04 9.94 -20.79
CA PRO A 140 -9.70 11.12 -20.22
C PRO A 140 -10.63 10.80 -19.04
N SER A 141 -10.93 9.52 -18.81
CA SER A 141 -11.83 9.06 -17.74
C SER A 141 -11.11 8.28 -16.64
N LEU A 142 -9.81 7.99 -16.78
CA LEU A 142 -9.08 7.13 -15.87
C LEU A 142 -8.81 7.83 -14.54
N GLU A 143 -9.47 7.36 -13.47
CA GLU A 143 -9.36 7.92 -12.13
C GLU A 143 -8.47 7.07 -11.20
N SER A 144 -8.36 5.76 -11.42
CA SER A 144 -7.55 4.84 -10.61
C SER A 144 -6.73 3.91 -11.49
N LEU A 145 -5.41 3.92 -11.29
CA LEU A 145 -4.44 3.09 -12.00
C LEU A 145 -3.66 2.24 -10.99
N ILE A 146 -3.68 0.93 -11.18
CA ILE A 146 -2.96 -0.05 -10.36
C ILE A 146 -1.96 -0.78 -11.26
N LEU A 147 -0.71 -0.78 -10.86
CA LEU A 147 0.41 -1.41 -11.55
C LEU A 147 1.04 -2.41 -10.57
N GLU A 148 1.02 -3.70 -10.90
CA GLU A 148 1.59 -4.78 -10.07
C GLU A 148 2.73 -5.47 -10.84
N SER A 149 3.99 -5.19 -10.48
CA SER A 149 5.16 -5.67 -11.25
C SER A 149 5.07 -5.34 -12.76
N VAL A 150 4.74 -4.09 -13.09
CA VAL A 150 4.68 -3.61 -14.49
C VAL A 150 5.96 -2.88 -14.86
N ARG A 151 6.68 -3.36 -15.87
CA ARG A 151 7.98 -2.84 -16.27
C ARG A 151 7.85 -1.71 -17.31
N PHE A 152 8.62 -0.65 -17.11
CA PHE A 152 8.73 0.47 -18.03
C PHE A 152 10.17 0.64 -18.53
N TYR A 153 10.32 1.10 -19.77
CA TYR A 153 11.61 1.35 -20.40
C TYR A 153 11.76 2.84 -20.76
N ALA A 154 12.97 3.38 -20.59
CA ALA A 154 13.17 4.82 -20.37
C ALA A 154 13.51 5.59 -21.62
N ARG A 155 13.88 4.95 -22.73
CA ARG A 155 14.54 5.67 -23.80
C ARG A 155 14.16 5.12 -25.15
N ASP A 156 13.19 5.75 -25.79
CA ASP A 156 13.28 5.88 -27.24
C ASP A 156 14.38 6.90 -27.60
N ASP A 157 14.70 7.01 -28.89
CA ASP A 157 15.77 7.89 -29.38
C ASP A 157 15.57 9.39 -29.06
N ASN A 158 14.38 9.77 -28.56
CA ASN A 158 14.02 11.15 -28.19
C ASN A 158 14.14 11.42 -26.68
N GLY A 159 14.40 10.38 -25.87
CA GLY A 159 14.50 10.49 -24.41
C GLY A 159 13.15 10.47 -23.69
N ASP A 160 12.07 10.06 -24.37
CA ASP A 160 10.74 9.95 -23.76
C ASP A 160 10.59 8.63 -23.00
N CYS A 161 10.06 8.68 -21.77
CA CYS A 161 9.81 7.51 -20.94
C CYS A 161 8.31 7.13 -20.96
N ALA A 162 8.00 5.86 -21.23
CA ALA A 162 6.63 5.37 -21.30
C ALA A 162 5.83 5.60 -20.00
N PHE A 163 6.47 5.52 -18.83
CA PHE A 163 5.81 5.80 -17.55
C PHE A 163 5.32 7.26 -17.46
N GLN A 164 6.17 8.22 -17.82
CA GLN A 164 5.79 9.63 -17.84
C GLN A 164 4.70 9.90 -18.87
N ALA A 165 4.83 9.33 -20.07
CA ALA A 165 3.82 9.44 -21.11
C ALA A 165 2.47 8.89 -20.63
N LEU A 166 2.46 7.77 -19.89
CA LEU A 166 1.26 7.21 -19.28
C LEU A 166 0.62 8.18 -18.29
N LEU A 167 1.38 8.75 -17.36
CA LEU A 167 0.84 9.71 -16.39
C LEU A 167 0.29 10.97 -17.09
N LEU A 168 0.97 11.46 -18.13
CA LEU A 168 0.51 12.59 -18.95
C LEU A 168 -0.78 12.28 -19.72
N ALA A 169 -0.96 11.03 -20.17
CA ALA A 169 -2.17 10.57 -20.84
C ALA A 169 -3.39 10.46 -19.90
N CYS A 170 -3.20 10.55 -18.58
CA CYS A 170 -4.26 10.38 -17.58
C CYS A 170 -4.59 11.70 -16.84
N PRO A 171 -5.24 12.69 -17.50
CA PRO A 171 -5.41 14.05 -16.95
C PRO A 171 -6.32 14.14 -15.71
N VAL A 172 -7.10 13.10 -15.41
CA VAL A 172 -8.05 13.05 -14.28
C VAL A 172 -7.67 12.01 -13.22
N LEU A 173 -6.47 11.44 -13.30
CA LEU A 173 -5.99 10.39 -12.40
C LEU A 173 -6.00 10.88 -10.95
N LYS A 174 -6.72 10.19 -10.06
CA LYS A 174 -6.83 10.50 -8.63
C LYS A 174 -6.02 9.53 -7.77
N GLU A 175 -5.90 8.28 -8.19
CA GLU A 175 -5.21 7.23 -7.45
C GLU A 175 -4.22 6.47 -8.34
N LEU A 176 -3.00 6.32 -7.83
CA LEU A 176 -1.95 5.51 -8.44
C LEU A 176 -1.41 4.55 -7.39
N ILE A 177 -1.46 3.26 -7.68
CA ILE A 177 -0.89 2.21 -6.86
C ILE A 177 0.18 1.50 -7.71
N ILE A 178 1.42 1.48 -7.23
CA ILE A 178 2.52 0.77 -7.85
C ILE A 178 3.02 -0.24 -6.82
N ASN A 179 2.70 -1.51 -7.02
CA ASN A 179 3.09 -2.58 -6.14
C ASN A 179 4.12 -3.48 -6.79
N GLU A 180 4.85 -4.18 -5.94
CA GLU A 180 5.84 -5.16 -6.34
C GLU A 180 6.91 -4.53 -7.25
N MET A 181 7.29 -3.29 -6.93
CA MET A 181 8.21 -2.51 -7.75
C MET A 181 9.65 -2.69 -7.27
N ASN A 182 10.48 -3.26 -8.13
CA ASN A 182 11.94 -3.17 -8.04
C ASN A 182 12.39 -2.10 -9.05
N TRP A 183 12.32 -0.83 -8.66
CA TRP A 183 12.53 0.29 -9.58
C TRP A 183 13.94 0.36 -10.18
N GLU A 184 14.90 -0.35 -9.58
CA GLU A 184 16.28 -0.54 -10.02
C GLU A 184 16.36 -1.40 -11.27
N ASP A 185 15.60 -2.50 -11.32
CA ASP A 185 15.58 -3.43 -12.45
C ASP A 185 15.03 -2.77 -13.72
N TRP A 186 14.36 -1.62 -13.55
CA TRP A 186 13.64 -0.94 -14.60
C TRP A 186 14.42 0.31 -14.99
N ASN A 187 14.74 0.42 -16.27
CA ASN A 187 15.24 1.67 -16.82
C ASN A 187 14.02 2.56 -17.07
N TRP A 188 13.47 3.25 -16.07
CA TRP A 188 12.38 4.23 -16.24
C TRP A 188 12.80 5.61 -15.71
N SER A 189 11.98 6.63 -15.95
CA SER A 189 12.30 8.01 -15.60
C SER A 189 12.40 8.27 -14.09
N ARG A 190 11.83 7.41 -13.25
CA ARG A 190 11.77 7.56 -11.78
C ARG A 190 11.24 8.94 -11.35
N ILE A 191 10.32 9.48 -12.14
CA ILE A 191 9.65 10.75 -11.89
C ILE A 191 8.15 10.49 -11.90
N VAL A 192 7.53 10.63 -10.73
CA VAL A 192 6.08 10.62 -10.59
C VAL A 192 5.60 12.07 -10.62
N SER A 193 5.03 12.48 -11.74
CA SER A 193 4.48 13.84 -11.93
C SER A 193 3.03 13.78 -12.35
N SER A 194 2.15 14.39 -11.57
CA SER A 194 0.73 14.52 -11.90
C SER A 194 0.07 15.62 -11.08
N LYS A 195 -0.67 16.49 -11.76
CA LYS A 195 -1.41 17.60 -11.12
C LYS A 195 -2.76 17.17 -10.55
N SER A 196 -3.31 16.04 -10.99
CA SER A 196 -4.62 15.54 -10.56
C SER A 196 -4.51 14.50 -9.44
N LEU A 197 -3.34 13.87 -9.27
CA LEU A 197 -3.14 12.76 -8.36
C LEU A 197 -3.35 13.16 -6.90
N GLN A 198 -4.20 12.41 -6.20
CA GLN A 198 -4.59 12.65 -4.81
C GLN A 198 -4.10 11.57 -3.85
N ARG A 199 -3.92 10.33 -4.34
CA ARG A 199 -3.46 9.18 -3.58
C ARG A 199 -2.36 8.44 -4.34
N LEU A 200 -1.23 8.23 -3.68
CA LEU A 200 -0.10 7.47 -4.22
C LEU A 200 0.31 6.40 -3.22
N THR A 201 0.30 5.15 -3.67
CA THR A 201 0.87 4.02 -2.93
C THR A 201 1.97 3.41 -3.79
N MET A 202 3.15 3.23 -3.21
CA MET A 202 4.30 2.61 -3.85
C MET A 202 4.90 1.59 -2.89
N SER A 203 4.98 0.32 -3.29
CA SER A 203 5.51 -0.76 -2.47
C SER A 203 6.47 -1.64 -3.25
N ARG A 204 7.59 -1.96 -2.61
CA ARG A 204 8.59 -2.93 -3.07
C ARG A 204 8.13 -4.37 -2.82
N LEU A 205 8.58 -5.30 -3.67
CA LEU A 205 8.31 -6.73 -3.52
C LEU A 205 9.27 -7.42 -2.53
N TRP A 206 10.57 -7.31 -2.78
CA TRP A 206 11.63 -7.96 -1.99
C TRP A 206 12.76 -6.99 -1.67
N PHE A 207 13.33 -7.08 -0.47
CA PHE A 207 14.52 -6.31 -0.07
C PHE A 207 15.85 -7.06 -0.34
N ASP A 208 15.78 -8.36 -0.59
CA ASP A 208 16.96 -9.25 -0.62
C ASP A 208 17.69 -9.28 -1.98
N ASP A 209 17.03 -8.89 -3.07
CA ASP A 209 17.55 -8.99 -4.45
C ASP A 209 18.23 -7.70 -4.96
N PHE A 210 18.52 -6.73 -4.08
CA PHE A 210 19.06 -5.43 -4.49
C PHE A 210 20.57 -5.49 -4.82
N ILE A 211 20.90 -5.78 -6.07
CA ILE A 211 22.27 -5.88 -6.60
C ILE A 211 22.48 -4.79 -7.66
N GLU A 212 23.19 -3.68 -7.38
CA GLU A 212 23.81 -2.85 -8.44
C GLU A 212 24.60 -1.63 -7.96
N ASP A 213 25.51 -1.12 -8.80
CA ASP A 213 26.49 -0.05 -8.55
C ASP A 213 26.10 1.35 -9.10
N GLU A 214 24.91 1.52 -9.70
CA GLU A 214 24.49 2.81 -10.29
C GLU A 214 23.76 3.72 -9.31
N ALA A 215 23.96 5.03 -9.46
CA ALA A 215 23.27 6.05 -8.67
C ALA A 215 21.85 6.27 -9.19
N HIS A 216 20.88 6.24 -8.30
CA HIS A 216 19.47 6.34 -8.61
C HIS A 216 18.81 7.48 -7.86
N THR A 217 17.85 8.13 -8.52
CA THR A 217 17.07 9.20 -7.92
C THR A 217 15.59 8.98 -8.19
N LEU A 218 14.75 9.39 -7.24
CA LEU A 218 13.30 9.31 -7.34
C LEU A 218 12.71 10.69 -7.07
N SER A 219 11.86 11.18 -7.96
CA SER A 219 11.26 12.51 -7.86
C SER A 219 9.75 12.46 -7.84
N PHE A 220 9.16 13.32 -7.01
CA PHE A 220 7.72 13.49 -6.87
C PHE A 220 7.33 14.94 -7.15
N ASP A 221 6.60 15.18 -8.23
CA ASP A 221 5.96 16.46 -8.55
C ASP A 221 4.43 16.29 -8.60
N THR A 222 3.85 16.16 -7.41
CA THR A 222 2.42 15.83 -7.21
C THR A 222 1.78 16.79 -6.21
N PRO A 223 1.62 18.09 -6.57
CA PRO A 223 1.20 19.12 -5.62
C PRO A 223 -0.21 18.93 -5.04
N SER A 224 -1.08 18.18 -5.73
CA SER A 224 -2.44 17.85 -5.28
C SER A 224 -2.53 16.60 -4.41
N LEU A 225 -1.40 15.94 -4.13
CA LEU A 225 -1.36 14.70 -3.37
C LEU A 225 -1.81 14.93 -1.93
N THR A 226 -2.74 14.11 -1.44
CA THR A 226 -3.29 14.19 -0.07
C THR A 226 -2.94 12.97 0.78
N TYR A 227 -2.68 11.83 0.14
CA TYR A 227 -2.27 10.57 0.77
C TYR A 227 -1.05 10.01 0.06
N PHE A 228 -0.02 9.65 0.84
CA PHE A 228 1.20 9.04 0.35
C PHE A 228 1.56 7.82 1.19
N GLU A 229 1.74 6.68 0.56
CA GLU A 229 2.23 5.46 1.20
C GLU A 229 3.42 4.93 0.39
N TYR A 230 4.54 4.74 1.07
CA TYR A 230 5.80 4.42 0.40
C TYR A 230 6.62 3.45 1.22
N CYS A 231 6.86 2.28 0.62
CA CYS A 231 7.66 1.19 1.16
C CYS A 231 8.75 0.79 0.16
N ASP A 232 10.01 1.07 0.50
CA ASP A 232 11.12 0.90 -0.45
C ASP A 232 12.52 0.98 0.18
N VAL A 233 13.54 0.62 -0.61
CA VAL A 233 14.93 0.99 -0.40
C VAL A 233 15.13 2.45 -0.77
N VAL A 234 15.78 3.21 0.11
CA VAL A 234 16.04 4.63 -0.10
C VAL A 234 17.09 4.81 -1.21
N PRO A 235 16.79 5.55 -2.31
CA PRO A 235 17.72 5.83 -3.38
C PRO A 235 18.75 6.90 -2.97
N ASP A 236 19.69 7.23 -3.86
CA ASP A 236 20.77 8.18 -3.58
C ASP A 236 20.27 9.59 -3.26
N ALA A 237 19.14 9.97 -3.84
CA ALA A 237 18.48 11.23 -3.53
C ALA A 237 17.02 11.26 -3.97
N TYR A 238 16.28 12.22 -3.38
CA TYR A 238 15.00 12.70 -3.89
C TYR A 238 15.12 14.16 -4.37
N PRO A 239 15.52 14.40 -5.64
CA PRO A 239 15.82 15.75 -6.12
C PRO A 239 14.63 16.70 -6.05
N ILE A 240 13.42 16.20 -6.32
CA ILE A 240 12.18 16.96 -6.30
C ILE A 240 11.18 16.22 -5.41
N VAL A 241 10.67 16.90 -4.39
CA VAL A 241 9.60 16.40 -3.52
C VAL A 241 8.59 17.51 -3.30
N LYS A 242 7.54 17.54 -4.14
CA LYS A 242 6.51 18.57 -4.13
C LYS A 242 5.17 17.99 -3.71
N PHE A 243 4.87 18.17 -2.43
CA PHE A 243 3.71 17.62 -1.73
C PHE A 243 2.86 18.73 -1.10
N ASP A 244 2.48 19.73 -1.89
CA ASP A 244 1.85 20.97 -1.41
C ASP A 244 0.56 20.74 -0.59
N SER A 245 -0.20 19.67 -0.91
CA SER A 245 -1.50 19.35 -0.29
C SER A 245 -1.48 18.13 0.64
N LEU A 246 -0.31 17.58 0.98
CA LEU A 246 -0.22 16.28 1.63
C LEU A 246 -0.72 16.31 3.08
N VAL A 247 -1.62 15.38 3.41
CA VAL A 247 -2.28 15.29 4.72
C VAL A 247 -1.81 14.07 5.50
N GLU A 248 -1.68 12.93 4.83
CA GLU A 248 -1.31 11.66 5.45
C GLU A 248 -0.12 11.03 4.71
N ALA A 249 0.89 10.63 5.47
CA ALA A 249 2.04 9.89 4.96
C ALA A 249 2.24 8.59 5.76
N LYS A 250 2.50 7.50 5.03
CA LYS A 250 2.92 6.21 5.59
C LYS A 250 4.27 5.82 5.00
N LEU A 251 5.23 5.51 5.85
CA LEU A 251 6.61 5.29 5.44
C LEU A 251 7.19 3.98 6.00
N ASP A 252 7.81 3.23 5.10
CA ASP A 252 8.71 2.11 5.37
C ASP A 252 9.97 2.32 4.51
N LEU A 253 11.07 2.72 5.14
CA LEU A 253 12.26 3.20 4.44
C LEU A 253 13.47 2.37 4.85
N LEU A 254 13.97 1.53 3.95
CA LEU A 254 15.23 0.81 4.17
C LEU A 254 16.42 1.67 3.71
N VAL A 255 17.23 2.11 4.68
CA VAL A 255 18.51 2.79 4.42
C VAL A 255 19.62 1.76 4.42
N MET A 256 20.31 1.60 3.29
CA MET A 256 21.44 0.67 3.15
C MET A 256 22.75 1.37 3.51
N GLU A 257 23.49 0.87 4.51
CA GLU A 257 24.75 1.48 5.00
C GLU A 257 25.88 1.44 3.97
N ASN A 258 25.88 0.44 3.09
CA ASN A 258 26.89 0.25 2.05
C ASN A 258 26.65 1.10 0.79
N ARG A 259 25.66 1.99 0.80
CA ARG A 259 25.27 2.82 -0.36
C ARG A 259 24.98 4.27 0.06
N ASN A 260 24.93 5.17 -0.92
CA ASN A 260 24.64 6.58 -0.70
C ASN A 260 23.14 6.89 -0.48
N SER A 261 22.42 6.05 0.25
CA SER A 261 20.98 6.20 0.53
C SER A 261 20.70 7.53 1.24
N ASN A 262 19.84 8.40 0.70
CA ASN A 262 19.57 9.72 1.31
C ASN A 262 18.09 10.14 1.27
N PRO A 263 17.35 9.98 2.39
CA PRO A 263 15.94 10.33 2.48
C PRO A 263 15.69 11.79 2.89
N ARG A 264 16.73 12.64 3.04
CA ARG A 264 16.61 14.00 3.57
C ARG A 264 15.49 14.83 2.92
N ASN A 265 15.44 14.86 1.60
CA ASN A 265 14.45 15.66 0.88
C ASN A 265 13.04 15.05 0.96
N LEU A 266 12.92 13.73 1.08
CA LEU A 266 11.64 13.08 1.30
C LEU A 266 11.09 13.42 2.69
N ILE A 267 11.95 13.33 3.72
CA ILE A 267 11.62 13.68 5.11
C ILE A 267 11.20 15.17 5.22
N GLU A 268 11.93 16.08 4.57
CA GLU A 268 11.54 17.50 4.52
C GLU A 268 10.24 17.71 3.73
N GLY A 269 10.04 16.97 2.63
CA GLY A 269 8.85 17.09 1.79
C GLY A 269 7.54 16.76 2.49
N ILE A 270 7.56 15.85 3.48
CA ILE A 270 6.37 15.48 4.27
C ILE A 270 6.12 16.40 5.48
N ARG A 271 6.89 17.47 5.68
CA ARG A 271 6.81 18.38 6.86
C ARG A 271 5.42 18.90 7.25
N ASN A 272 4.48 18.95 6.30
CA ASN A 272 3.16 19.57 6.47
C ASN A 272 2.04 18.57 6.81
N VAL A 273 2.34 17.27 6.89
CA VAL A 273 1.35 16.23 7.19
C VAL A 273 0.68 16.41 8.54
N LYS A 274 -0.57 15.94 8.63
CA LYS A 274 -1.35 15.86 9.87
C LYS A 274 -1.28 14.49 10.53
N ILE A 275 -1.07 13.46 9.71
CA ILE A 275 -0.99 12.05 10.12
C ILE A 275 0.30 11.47 9.52
N LEU A 276 1.12 10.87 10.38
CA LEU A 276 2.32 10.14 9.98
C LEU A 276 2.27 8.73 10.57
N ASP A 277 2.41 7.71 9.74
CA ASP A 277 2.49 6.30 10.12
C ASP A 277 3.86 5.74 9.71
N LEU A 278 4.64 5.26 10.67
CA LEU A 278 5.91 4.57 10.40
C LEU A 278 5.64 3.06 10.47
N THR A 279 5.53 2.42 9.32
CA THR A 279 4.93 1.08 9.21
C THR A 279 5.89 -0.07 9.50
N SER A 280 7.18 0.21 9.64
CA SER A 280 8.21 -0.78 9.98
C SER A 280 9.34 -0.19 10.84
N PRO A 281 10.14 -1.05 11.49
CA PRO A 281 11.39 -0.66 12.13
C PRO A 281 12.44 -0.04 11.21
N PHE A 282 12.42 -0.29 9.90
CA PHE A 282 13.36 0.33 8.96
C PHE A 282 13.19 1.85 8.93
N ALA A 283 11.95 2.34 8.97
CA ALA A 283 11.66 3.77 9.06
C ALA A 283 12.23 4.40 10.36
N PHE A 284 12.37 3.62 11.44
CA PHE A 284 12.92 4.11 12.71
C PHE A 284 14.42 4.41 12.54
N GLU A 285 15.17 3.46 11.99
CA GLU A 285 16.59 3.62 11.74
C GLU A 285 16.87 4.71 10.71
N ALA A 286 16.04 4.83 9.67
CA ALA A 286 16.13 5.91 8.70
C ALA A 286 15.98 7.29 9.37
N LEU A 287 14.96 7.46 10.21
CA LEU A 287 14.75 8.73 10.93
C LEU A 287 15.85 9.00 11.96
N TYR A 288 16.38 7.98 12.62
CA TYR A 288 17.48 8.17 13.58
C TYR A 288 18.80 8.56 12.88
N SER A 289 19.13 7.87 11.78
CA SER A 289 20.33 8.14 10.96
C SER A 289 20.28 9.55 10.36
N PHE A 290 19.09 9.97 9.91
CA PHE A 290 18.86 11.28 9.31
C PHE A 290 18.16 12.27 10.26
N ARG A 291 18.35 12.13 11.58
CA ARG A 291 17.68 12.96 12.60
C ARG A 291 17.85 14.47 12.44
N GLU A 292 18.96 14.91 11.84
CA GLU A 292 19.24 16.33 11.56
C GLU A 292 18.40 16.88 10.39
N ALA A 293 17.83 15.99 9.56
CA ALA A 293 16.94 16.34 8.46
C ALA A 293 15.47 16.40 8.88
N ILE A 294 15.12 15.96 10.10
CA ILE A 294 13.73 15.92 10.55
C ILE A 294 13.18 17.36 10.69
N PRO A 295 12.16 17.75 9.90
CA PRO A 295 11.56 19.08 9.99
C PRO A 295 10.74 19.22 11.26
N VAL A 296 10.45 20.46 11.65
CA VAL A 296 9.40 20.72 12.63
C VAL A 296 8.04 20.48 11.98
N PHE A 297 7.36 19.41 12.40
CA PHE A 297 6.03 19.04 11.96
C PHE A 297 4.95 19.86 12.69
N LYS A 298 4.77 21.11 12.26
CA LYS A 298 3.82 22.04 12.89
C LYS A 298 2.36 21.57 12.81
N ASN A 299 2.00 20.76 11.82
CA ASN A 299 0.62 20.33 11.60
C ASN A 299 0.35 18.90 12.07
N LEU A 300 1.36 18.16 12.50
CA LEU A 300 1.21 16.76 12.87
C LEU A 300 0.42 16.65 14.18
N HIS A 301 -0.73 16.00 14.10
CA HIS A 301 -1.62 15.76 15.24
C HIS A 301 -1.67 14.29 15.64
N ARG A 302 -1.40 13.37 14.71
CA ARG A 302 -1.36 11.93 14.96
C ARG A 302 -0.08 11.32 14.42
N LEU A 303 0.67 10.69 15.30
CA LEU A 303 1.83 9.87 14.97
C LEU A 303 1.49 8.44 15.33
N SER A 304 1.71 7.52 14.40
CA SER A 304 1.69 6.09 14.68
C SER A 304 2.97 5.43 14.22
N PHE A 305 3.39 4.37 14.90
CA PHE A 305 4.48 3.53 14.43
C PHE A 305 4.26 2.07 14.81
N THR A 306 4.71 1.16 13.94
CA THR A 306 4.54 -0.29 14.09
C THR A 306 5.87 -0.94 14.39
N ASN A 307 5.97 -1.57 15.55
CA ASN A 307 7.04 -2.48 15.89
C ASN A 307 6.63 -3.90 15.49
N HIS A 308 7.51 -4.65 14.82
CA HIS A 308 7.23 -6.04 14.41
C HIS A 308 8.12 -7.00 15.20
N ASP A 309 7.56 -8.14 15.60
CA ASP A 309 8.04 -9.03 16.69
C ASP A 309 9.39 -9.73 16.46
N ASN A 310 10.11 -9.45 15.36
CA ASN A 310 11.35 -10.13 14.99
C ASN A 310 12.56 -9.21 14.76
N MET A 311 12.43 -7.89 14.97
CA MET A 311 13.54 -6.97 14.80
C MET A 311 13.79 -6.20 16.10
N GLU A 312 14.89 -6.49 16.79
CA GLU A 312 15.34 -5.76 17.98
C GLU A 312 15.91 -4.38 17.62
N VAL A 313 15.08 -3.52 17.03
CA VAL A 313 15.45 -2.16 16.63
C VAL A 313 15.17 -1.20 17.77
N CYS A 314 16.19 -0.39 18.10
CA CYS A 314 16.04 0.59 19.18
C CYS A 314 15.15 1.76 18.76
N TRP A 315 14.35 2.28 19.69
CA TRP A 315 13.51 3.46 19.45
C TRP A 315 14.29 4.79 19.56
N ARG A 316 15.55 4.82 19.08
CA ARG A 316 16.43 5.99 19.14
C ARG A 316 15.88 7.19 18.38
N PHE A 317 15.03 6.96 17.38
CA PHE A 317 14.36 8.00 16.60
C PHE A 317 13.34 8.80 17.41
N LEU A 318 12.68 8.16 18.38
CA LEU A 318 11.47 8.67 19.01
C LEU A 318 11.72 9.99 19.77
N PRO A 319 12.79 10.16 20.57
CA PRO A 319 13.08 11.45 21.20
C PRO A 319 13.28 12.59 20.18
N PHE A 320 13.98 12.34 19.08
CA PHE A 320 14.24 13.35 18.05
C PHE A 320 12.97 13.72 17.29
N LEU A 321 12.13 12.73 16.96
CA LEU A 321 10.88 12.97 16.28
C LEU A 321 9.90 13.74 17.18
N LEU A 322 9.74 13.35 18.44
CA LEU A 322 8.81 14.01 19.36
C LEU A 322 9.19 15.46 19.64
N ASP A 323 10.49 15.79 19.77
CA ASP A 323 10.98 17.18 19.87
C ASP A 323 10.51 18.06 18.70
N LYS A 324 10.30 17.45 17.52
CA LYS A 324 9.87 18.13 16.29
C LYS A 324 8.36 18.14 16.07
N THR A 325 7.55 17.69 17.04
CA THR A 325 6.10 17.54 16.88
C THR A 325 5.30 18.34 17.93
N PRO A 326 5.39 19.69 17.93
CA PRO A 326 4.87 20.52 19.01
C PRO A 326 3.35 20.46 19.21
N ASN A 327 2.60 20.03 18.20
CA ASN A 327 1.13 19.97 18.19
C ASN A 327 0.58 18.54 18.17
N LEU A 328 1.42 17.55 18.50
CA LEU A 328 1.02 16.15 18.55
C LEU A 328 -0.02 15.91 19.65
N LYS A 329 -1.15 15.33 19.28
CA LYS A 329 -2.26 15.00 20.18
C LYS A 329 -2.44 13.52 20.41
N THR A 330 -2.18 12.72 19.38
CA THR A 330 -2.38 11.27 19.41
C THR A 330 -1.09 10.55 19.08
N LEU A 331 -0.65 9.67 19.97
CA LEU A 331 0.46 8.76 19.76
C LEU A 331 -0.05 7.32 19.75
N VAL A 332 0.21 6.58 18.68
CA VAL A 332 -0.20 5.18 18.56
C VAL A 332 1.02 4.29 18.38
N ILE A 333 1.16 3.29 19.24
CA ILE A 333 2.20 2.27 19.15
C ILE A 333 1.52 0.96 18.81
N LYS A 334 1.81 0.42 17.62
CA LYS A 334 1.28 -0.85 17.14
C LYS A 334 2.36 -1.92 17.32
N GLY A 335 1.97 -3.12 17.74
CA GLY A 335 2.91 -4.20 18.09
C GLY A 335 3.61 -3.99 19.43
N GLU A 336 4.55 -4.87 19.75
CA GLU A 336 5.21 -4.94 21.06
C GLU A 336 5.95 -3.64 21.44
N LEU A 337 5.94 -3.29 22.74
CA LEU A 337 6.69 -2.16 23.26
C LEU A 337 8.19 -2.45 23.33
N HIS A 338 9.01 -1.41 23.12
CA HIS A 338 10.46 -1.57 23.12
C HIS A 338 11.02 -1.86 24.51
N TYR A 339 11.73 -2.99 24.58
CA TYR A 339 12.38 -3.50 25.78
C TYR A 339 13.77 -4.03 25.42
N VAL A 340 14.69 -4.00 26.38
CA VAL A 340 16.00 -4.67 26.28
C VAL A 340 16.09 -5.73 27.36
N GLY A 341 16.45 -6.96 26.96
CA GLY A 341 16.69 -8.07 27.88
C GLY A 341 17.68 -7.69 28.97
N GLY A 342 17.21 -7.52 30.21
CA GLY A 342 18.07 -7.16 31.35
C GLY A 342 17.30 -6.54 32.51
N PRO A 343 18.00 -6.21 33.62
CA PRO A 343 17.36 -5.72 34.84
C PRO A 343 16.76 -4.31 34.72
N ALA A 344 17.07 -3.57 33.65
CA ALA A 344 16.72 -2.16 33.53
C ALA A 344 15.26 -1.92 33.10
N TYR A 345 14.55 -2.94 32.58
CA TYR A 345 13.21 -2.88 31.96
C TYR A 345 13.02 -1.85 30.83
N VAL A 346 13.74 -0.74 30.80
CA VAL A 346 13.70 0.32 29.79
C VAL A 346 15.03 0.37 29.08
N CYS A 347 15.00 0.44 27.74
CA CYS A 347 16.20 0.63 26.95
C CYS A 347 16.85 1.99 27.20
N ASP A 348 18.17 2.03 27.28
CA ASP A 348 18.95 3.28 27.41
C ASP A 348 18.68 4.27 26.27
N CYS A 349 18.27 3.79 25.08
CA CYS A 349 17.93 4.66 23.95
C CYS A 349 16.77 5.63 24.24
N LEU A 350 15.92 5.29 25.21
CA LEU A 350 14.77 6.08 25.61
C LEU A 350 15.10 7.04 26.75
N LEU A 351 16.31 6.97 27.34
CA LEU A 351 16.75 7.82 28.46
C LEU A 351 15.69 7.90 29.57
N GLY A 352 15.14 6.73 29.90
CA GLY A 352 14.05 6.57 30.87
C GLY A 352 12.78 7.35 30.51
N TYR A 353 12.49 7.65 29.25
CA TYR A 353 11.34 8.45 28.79
C TYR A 353 11.29 9.88 29.32
N SER A 354 12.43 10.50 29.62
CA SER A 354 12.49 11.90 30.09
C SER A 354 11.90 12.89 29.07
N PHE A 355 12.01 12.61 27.77
CA PHE A 355 11.44 13.42 26.69
C PHE A 355 9.90 13.52 26.71
N LEU A 356 9.21 12.56 27.34
CA LEU A 356 7.74 12.59 27.47
C LEU A 356 7.23 13.71 28.38
N LEU A 357 8.06 14.20 29.29
CA LEU A 357 7.68 15.27 30.23
C LEU A 357 7.30 16.58 29.53
N LEU A 358 7.79 16.79 28.30
CA LEU A 358 7.48 17.96 27.47
C LEU A 358 6.40 17.67 26.42
N CYS A 359 6.01 16.40 26.25
CA CYS A 359 5.04 15.99 25.25
C CYS A 359 3.62 16.36 25.69
N ARG A 360 2.84 16.92 24.75
CA ARG A 360 1.44 17.33 24.98
C ARG A 360 0.41 16.35 24.42
N VAL A 361 0.81 15.09 24.28
CA VAL A 361 -0.09 14.01 23.81
C VAL A 361 -1.29 13.90 24.76
N GLU A 362 -2.48 13.94 24.19
CA GLU A 362 -3.77 13.85 24.88
C GLU A 362 -4.31 12.41 24.84
N VAL A 363 -4.04 11.68 23.75
CA VAL A 363 -4.50 10.30 23.54
C VAL A 363 -3.31 9.42 23.19
N MET A 364 -3.18 8.31 23.90
CA MET A 364 -2.19 7.28 23.58
C MET A 364 -2.89 5.95 23.34
N GLU A 365 -2.53 5.26 22.28
CA GLU A 365 -3.00 3.91 21.99
C GLU A 365 -1.80 2.98 21.90
N ILE A 366 -1.87 1.84 22.58
CA ILE A 366 -0.81 0.82 22.62
C ILE A 366 -1.40 -0.55 22.35
N SER A 367 -0.63 -1.41 21.71
CA SER A 367 -0.91 -2.85 21.63
C SER A 367 0.10 -3.60 22.48
N LEU A 368 -0.38 -4.41 23.42
CA LEU A 368 0.49 -5.32 24.18
C LEU A 368 0.73 -6.60 23.38
N GLY A 369 1.92 -7.18 23.51
CA GLY A 369 2.28 -8.47 22.93
C GLY A 369 1.89 -9.67 23.78
N ASP A 370 2.16 -10.86 23.25
CA ASP A 370 1.80 -12.14 23.86
C ASP A 370 2.86 -12.68 24.83
N HIS A 371 4.12 -12.24 24.72
CA HIS A 371 5.24 -12.95 25.33
C HIS A 371 5.93 -12.20 26.49
N ARG A 372 5.65 -10.90 26.69
CA ARG A 372 6.42 -10.02 27.60
C ARG A 372 5.59 -8.94 28.29
N ILE A 373 4.36 -9.29 28.67
CA ILE A 373 3.38 -8.33 29.21
C ILE A 373 3.91 -7.59 30.45
N ILE A 374 4.66 -8.26 31.34
CA ILE A 374 5.16 -7.63 32.57
C ILE A 374 6.15 -6.49 32.24
N GLU A 375 7.08 -6.76 31.31
CA GLU A 375 8.06 -5.80 30.83
C GLU A 375 7.41 -4.63 30.09
N GLU A 376 6.39 -4.92 29.29
CA GLU A 376 5.60 -3.90 28.60
C GLU A 376 4.82 -3.02 29.59
N LEU A 377 4.23 -3.61 30.64
CA LEU A 377 3.52 -2.86 31.68
C LEU A 377 4.45 -1.87 32.41
N GLU A 378 5.73 -2.22 32.62
CA GLU A 378 6.70 -1.26 33.15
C GLU A 378 6.96 -0.09 32.17
N GLN A 379 6.88 -0.31 30.84
CA GLN A 379 6.88 0.81 29.87
C GLN A 379 5.63 1.68 30.03
N VAL A 380 4.46 1.06 30.17
CA VAL A 380 3.18 1.79 30.30
C VAL A 380 3.16 2.67 31.55
N LYS A 381 3.75 2.20 32.64
CA LYS A 381 3.96 2.98 33.87
C LYS A 381 4.74 4.27 33.61
N HIS A 382 5.76 4.23 32.74
CA HIS A 382 6.46 5.45 32.31
C HIS A 382 5.56 6.38 31.51
N PHE A 383 4.75 5.86 30.58
CA PHE A 383 3.80 6.68 29.82
C PHE A 383 2.80 7.42 30.72
N LEU A 384 2.11 6.68 31.60
CA LEU A 384 1.14 7.24 32.55
C LEU A 384 1.79 8.24 33.52
N GLY A 385 3.01 7.96 33.99
CA GLY A 385 3.71 8.78 34.97
C GLY A 385 4.42 10.01 34.39
N LYS A 386 4.66 10.07 33.07
CA LYS A 386 5.48 11.13 32.46
C LYS A 386 4.78 11.95 31.38
N LEU A 387 3.61 11.55 30.89
CA LEU A 387 2.81 12.36 29.97
C LEU A 387 1.84 13.28 30.74
N PRO A 388 2.12 14.59 30.88
CA PRO A 388 1.34 15.48 31.73
C PRO A 388 -0.05 15.81 31.17
N CYS A 389 -0.26 15.65 29.86
CA CYS A 389 -1.51 15.98 29.17
C CYS A 389 -2.34 14.75 28.79
N LEU A 390 -1.91 13.54 29.13
CA LEU A 390 -2.58 12.31 28.72
C LEU A 390 -3.96 12.21 29.36
N GLU A 391 -5.01 12.32 28.54
CA GLU A 391 -6.40 12.24 28.97
C GLU A 391 -6.97 10.84 28.80
N LEU A 392 -6.51 10.10 27.80
CA LEU A 392 -6.98 8.78 27.45
C LEU A 392 -5.81 7.86 27.04
N LEU A 393 -5.67 6.74 27.74
CA LEU A 393 -4.86 5.60 27.33
C LEU A 393 -5.78 4.48 26.84
N ILE A 394 -5.59 4.04 25.60
CA ILE A 394 -6.26 2.89 25.00
C ILE A 394 -5.27 1.73 24.96
N VAL A 395 -5.62 0.62 25.61
CA VAL A 395 -4.81 -0.59 25.65
C VAL A 395 -5.51 -1.67 24.85
N ASN A 396 -4.91 -2.04 23.72
CA ASN A 396 -5.29 -3.19 22.94
C ASN A 396 -4.51 -4.40 23.49
N THR A 397 -5.19 -5.51 23.75
CA THR A 397 -4.52 -6.77 24.13
C THR A 397 -4.78 -7.86 23.10
N PRO A 398 -3.92 -8.88 23.03
CA PRO A 398 -4.09 -10.01 22.12
C PRO A 398 -5.40 -10.77 22.32
N GLN A 399 -5.86 -11.45 21.26
CA GLN A 399 -7.08 -12.27 21.27
C GLN A 399 -6.99 -13.44 22.28
N TRP A 400 -5.80 -14.02 22.43
CA TRP A 400 -5.59 -15.24 23.24
C TRP A 400 -5.33 -14.98 24.72
N THR A 401 -5.29 -13.73 25.16
CA THR A 401 -5.13 -13.39 26.59
C THR A 401 -6.30 -13.96 27.40
N SER A 402 -5.99 -14.76 28.42
CA SER A 402 -7.02 -15.37 29.28
C SER A 402 -7.73 -14.31 30.12
N ASP A 403 -8.98 -14.57 30.52
CA ASP A 403 -9.75 -13.60 31.33
C ASP A 403 -9.07 -13.26 32.66
N ASN A 404 -8.31 -14.20 33.25
CA ASN A 404 -7.52 -13.94 34.46
C ASN A 404 -6.38 -12.96 34.19
N GLU A 405 -5.61 -13.16 33.11
CA GLU A 405 -4.54 -12.24 32.72
C GLU A 405 -5.09 -10.85 32.39
N LYS A 406 -6.24 -10.78 31.70
CA LYS A 406 -6.93 -9.50 31.44
C LYS A 406 -7.25 -8.78 32.75
N LEU A 407 -7.75 -9.48 33.76
CA LEU A 407 -8.06 -8.90 35.07
C LEU A 407 -6.80 -8.41 35.80
N GLU A 408 -5.68 -9.15 35.71
CA GLU A 408 -4.40 -8.75 36.29
C GLU A 408 -3.85 -7.49 35.63
N ILE A 409 -3.82 -7.43 34.29
CA ILE A 409 -3.42 -6.25 33.51
C ILE A 409 -4.25 -5.03 33.89
N ILE A 410 -5.58 -5.19 33.98
CA ILE A 410 -6.48 -4.10 34.38
C ILE A 410 -6.15 -3.61 35.80
N LYS A 411 -5.91 -4.54 36.73
CA LYS A 411 -5.60 -4.22 38.13
C LYS A 411 -4.28 -3.44 38.22
N ASP A 412 -3.25 -3.91 37.54
CA ASP A 412 -1.92 -3.30 37.56
C ASP A 412 -1.93 -1.90 36.95
N LEU A 413 -2.48 -1.76 35.74
CA LEU A 413 -2.59 -0.46 35.06
C LEU A 413 -3.41 0.57 35.86
N ARG A 414 -4.45 0.12 36.56
CA ARG A 414 -5.25 1.00 37.43
C ARG A 414 -4.48 1.46 38.66
N SER A 415 -3.53 0.67 39.14
CA SER A 415 -2.69 0.97 40.31
C SER A 415 -1.57 1.99 40.00
N PHE A 416 -1.17 2.11 38.73
CA PHE A 416 -0.06 2.96 38.33
C PHE A 416 -0.34 4.45 38.58
N HIS A 417 0.71 5.15 38.99
CA HIS A 417 0.67 6.60 39.13
C HIS A 417 0.44 7.28 37.79
N ARG A 418 -0.42 8.30 37.77
CA ARG A 418 -0.75 9.08 36.58
C ARG A 418 -0.34 10.52 36.80
N ALA A 419 0.45 11.08 35.89
CA ALA A 419 0.81 12.50 35.90
C ALA A 419 -0.47 13.35 35.84
N LEU A 420 -1.40 12.98 34.96
CA LEU A 420 -2.75 13.55 34.93
C LEU A 420 -3.74 12.64 35.64
N ARG A 421 -4.19 13.04 36.84
CA ARG A 421 -5.11 12.24 37.67
C ARG A 421 -6.43 11.87 36.98
N LYS A 422 -6.91 12.71 36.04
CA LYS A 422 -8.14 12.49 35.28
C LYS A 422 -7.97 11.54 34.08
N CYS A 423 -6.76 11.09 33.77
CA CYS A 423 -6.48 10.17 32.67
C CYS A 423 -7.35 8.91 32.81
N ARG A 424 -8.09 8.57 31.76
CA ARG A 424 -8.89 7.34 31.66
C ARG A 424 -8.06 6.25 31.00
N ILE A 425 -8.34 5.01 31.37
CA ILE A 425 -7.74 3.83 30.74
C ILE A 425 -8.90 3.02 30.16
N GLU A 426 -8.91 2.87 28.85
CA GLU A 426 -9.86 2.06 28.10
C GLU A 426 -9.18 0.81 27.58
N PHE A 427 -9.88 -0.31 27.64
CA PHE A 427 -9.38 -1.61 27.21
C PHE A 427 -10.16 -2.06 25.99
N ARG A 428 -9.45 -2.42 24.93
CA ARG A 428 -10.02 -2.99 23.71
C ARG A 428 -9.52 -4.42 23.59
N TRP A 429 -10.45 -5.34 23.64
CA TRP A 429 -10.21 -6.76 23.45
C TRP A 429 -10.51 -7.05 21.99
N THR A 430 -9.50 -7.34 21.18
CA THR A 430 -9.74 -7.87 19.83
C THR A 430 -10.54 -9.17 19.99
N VAL A 431 -11.70 -9.24 19.34
CA VAL A 431 -12.60 -10.41 19.32
C VAL A 431 -12.16 -11.37 18.24
#